data_AF-A0A227J040-F1
#
_entry.id   AF-A0A227J040-F1
#
_cell.length_a   1.000
_cell.length_b   1.000
_cell.length_c   1.000
_cell.angle_alpha   90.00
_cell.angle_beta   90.00
_cell.angle_gamma   90.00
#
_symmetry.space_group_name_H-M   'P 1'
#
loop_
_entity.id
_entity.type
_entity.pdbx_description
1 polymer ?
#
loop_
_entity_poly.entity_id
_entity_poly.type
_entity_poly.pdbx_seq_one_letter_code
_entity_poly.pdbx_strand_id
1 'polypeptide(L)'
;KHYAEQSMAALCTHDMPTLRGFWHCDDLKMGREIGLYPDEKQLEGLFADRLKCKQGILDSVRWHGYLPEGIGHDAQFVPMDSYLSEALQLH
;
A
#
# COMPACT_ATOMS: atom_id res chain seq x y z
N LYS A 1 11.18 14.34 11.51
CA LYS A 1 10.26 14.85 12.57
C LYS A 1 9.00 15.36 11.90
N HIS A 2 7.98 14.51 11.65
CA HIS A 2 6.63 14.94 11.23
C HIS A 2 5.62 13.79 11.43
N TYR A 3 5.40 13.38 12.68
CA TYR A 3 4.15 12.78 13.14
C TYR A 3 3.84 13.43 14.49
N ALA A 4 2.60 13.83 14.74
CA ALA A 4 2.19 14.46 15.99
C ALA A 4 2.12 13.39 17.09
N GLU A 5 2.60 13.68 18.30
CA GLU A 5 2.69 12.74 19.43
C GLU A 5 1.34 12.13 19.87
N GLN A 6 0.21 12.66 19.38
CA GLN A 6 -1.14 12.13 19.59
C GLN A 6 -1.90 11.88 18.29
N SER A 7 -1.31 11.15 17.35
CA SER A 7 -2.04 10.62 16.19
C SER A 7 -2.00 9.11 16.16
N MET A 8 -3.18 8.48 16.16
CA MET A 8 -3.34 7.07 15.89
C MET A 8 -3.28 6.87 14.38
N ALA A 9 -2.18 6.30 13.88
CA ALA A 9 -2.07 5.89 12.48
C ALA A 9 -2.90 4.61 12.28
N ALA A 10 -4.18 4.76 11.91
CA ALA A 10 -5.01 3.62 11.58
C ALA A 10 -4.69 3.16 10.15
N LEU A 11 -4.06 1.99 10.04
CA LEU A 11 -3.62 1.41 8.76
C LEU A 11 -4.80 1.00 7.84
N CYS A 12 -6.01 0.83 8.37
CA CYS A 12 -7.25 0.62 7.63
C CYS A 12 -8.44 1.18 8.44
N THR A 13 -9.31 1.97 7.81
CA THR A 13 -10.70 2.14 8.28
C THR A 13 -11.60 1.11 7.58
N HIS A 14 -12.80 0.86 8.10
CA HIS A 14 -13.71 -0.18 7.61
C HIS A 14 -14.14 -0.05 6.13
N ASP A 15 -13.90 1.12 5.52
CA ASP A 15 -14.18 1.42 4.11
C ASP A 15 -12.99 1.11 3.17
N MET A 16 -11.83 0.70 3.69
CA MET A 16 -10.63 0.41 2.88
C MET A 16 -10.41 -1.11 2.71
N PRO A 17 -9.90 -1.55 1.55
CA PRO A 17 -9.53 -2.93 1.34
C PRO A 17 -8.46 -3.34 2.36
N THR A 18 -8.41 -4.65 2.68
CA THR A 18 -7.32 -5.20 3.49
C THR A 18 -5.96 -4.74 2.93
N LEU A 19 -4.95 -4.59 3.79
CA LEU A 19 -3.56 -4.32 3.40
C LEU A 19 -3.12 -5.11 2.16
N ARG A 20 -3.50 -6.39 2.10
CA ARG A 20 -3.29 -7.28 0.95
C ARG A 20 -4.02 -6.80 -0.30
N GLY A 21 -5.31 -6.51 -0.20
CA GLY A 21 -6.11 -6.00 -1.32
C GLY A 21 -5.62 -4.64 -1.83
N PHE A 22 -5.20 -3.74 -0.94
CA PHE A 22 -4.56 -2.48 -1.31
C PHE A 22 -3.25 -2.72 -2.07
N TRP A 23 -2.41 -3.63 -1.58
CA TRP A 23 -1.08 -3.88 -2.14
C TRP A 23 -1.11 -4.59 -3.49
N HIS A 24 -2.12 -5.43 -3.72
CA HIS A 24 -2.35 -6.13 -4.99
C HIS A 24 -3.29 -5.37 -5.94
N CYS A 25 -3.79 -4.21 -5.54
CA CYS A 25 -4.73 -3.38 -6.29
C CYS A 25 -6.04 -4.13 -6.63
N ASP A 26 -6.47 -5.03 -5.76
CA ASP A 26 -7.64 -5.89 -6.01
C ASP A 26 -8.95 -5.08 -5.97
N ASP A 27 -8.97 -3.95 -5.27
CA ASP A 27 -10.04 -2.97 -5.28
C ASP A 27 -10.21 -2.31 -6.67
N LEU A 28 -9.10 -1.97 -7.33
CA LEU A 28 -9.11 -1.40 -8.67
C LEU A 28 -9.51 -2.43 -9.73
N LYS A 29 -9.04 -3.68 -9.59
CA LYS A 29 -9.43 -4.79 -10.48
C LYS A 29 -10.91 -5.12 -10.34
N MET A 30 -11.39 -5.28 -9.11
CA MET A 30 -12.80 -5.56 -8.84
C MET A 30 -13.69 -4.40 -9.31
N GLY A 31 -13.28 -3.16 -9.07
CA GLY A 31 -13.99 -1.97 -9.57
C GLY A 31 -14.10 -1.94 -11.10
N ARG A 32 -13.05 -2.37 -11.81
CA ARG A 32 -13.10 -2.55 -13.27
C ARG A 32 -14.10 -3.64 -13.66
N GLU A 33 -14.06 -4.81 -13.01
CA GLU A 33 -14.92 -5.96 -13.33
C GLU A 33 -16.42 -5.65 -13.16
N ILE A 34 -16.79 -4.86 -12.15
CA ILE A 34 -18.18 -4.45 -11.90
C ILE A 34 -18.61 -3.19 -12.67
N GLY A 35 -17.71 -2.61 -13.48
CA GLY A 35 -17.99 -1.42 -14.29
C GLY A 35 -17.95 -0.08 -13.54
N LEU A 36 -17.34 -0.03 -12.35
CA LEU A 36 -17.19 1.20 -11.55
C LEU A 36 -16.22 2.21 -12.20
N TYR A 37 -15.25 1.70 -12.97
CA TYR A 37 -14.25 2.52 -13.67
C TYR A 37 -14.40 2.36 -15.20
N PRO A 38 -15.34 3.10 -15.83
CA PRO A 38 -15.57 3.02 -17.27
C PRO A 38 -14.48 3.73 -18.11
N ASP A 39 -13.69 4.62 -17.50
CA ASP A 39 -12.57 5.30 -18.15
C ASP A 39 -11.25 4.58 -17.82
N GLU A 40 -10.67 3.93 -18.83
CA GLU A 40 -9.40 3.21 -18.70
C GLU A 40 -8.21 4.13 -18.37
N LYS A 41 -8.20 5.39 -18.85
CA LYS A 41 -7.12 6.33 -18.54
C LYS A 41 -7.17 6.76 -17.08
N GLN A 42 -8.37 6.94 -16.54
CA GLN A 42 -8.55 7.20 -15.12
C GLN A 42 -8.08 6.00 -14.28
N LEU A 43 -8.43 4.78 -14.70
CA LEU A 43 -8.00 3.56 -14.03
C LEU A 43 -6.46 3.41 -14.03
N GLU A 44 -5.80 3.66 -15.16
CA GLU A 44 -4.33 3.68 -15.25
C GLU A 44 -3.71 4.70 -14.28
N GLY A 45 -4.30 5.90 -14.16
CA GLY A 45 -3.90 6.89 -13.17
C GLY A 45 -3.99 6.38 -11.74
N LEU A 46 -5.09 5.70 -11.40
CA LEU A 46 -5.28 5.09 -10.07
C LEU A 46 -4.23 4.01 -9.77
N PHE A 47 -3.88 3.18 -10.76
CA PHE A 47 -2.80 2.20 -10.61
C PHE A 47 -1.44 2.87 -10.41
N ALA A 48 -1.14 3.93 -11.15
CA ALA A 48 0.12 4.68 -11.02
C ALA A 48 0.23 5.36 -9.64
N ASP A 49 -0.84 5.99 -9.17
CA ASP A 49 -0.87 6.62 -7.85
C ASP A 49 -0.82 5.57 -6.74
N ARG A 50 -1.43 4.40 -6.93
CA ARG A 50 -1.28 3.27 -6.01
C ARG A 50 0.18 2.84 -5.89
N LEU A 51 0.91 2.73 -7.00
CA LEU A 51 2.31 2.37 -6.98
C LEU A 51 3.15 3.41 -6.21
N LYS A 52 2.91 4.71 -6.42
CA LYS A 52 3.58 5.77 -5.65
C LYS A 52 3.30 5.65 -4.16
N CYS A 53 2.04 5.40 -3.78
CA CYS A 53 1.66 5.20 -2.38
C CYS A 53 2.36 3.97 -1.77
N LYS A 54 2.39 2.84 -2.48
CA LYS A 54 3.10 1.63 -2.04
C LYS A 54 4.60 1.90 -1.84
N GLN A 55 5.23 2.63 -2.75
CA GLN A 55 6.63 3.02 -2.62
C GLN A 55 6.87 3.94 -1.41
N GLY A 56 6.01 4.94 -1.20
CA GLY A 56 6.12 5.82 -0.03
C GLY A 56 5.99 5.07 1.31
N ILE A 57 5.09 4.09 1.37
CA ILE A 57 4.96 3.20 2.53
C ILE A 57 6.25 2.39 2.74
N LEU A 58 6.77 1.78 1.68
CA LEU A 58 8.01 0.98 1.73
C LEU A 58 9.22 1.83 2.18
N ASP A 59 9.32 3.04 1.65
CA ASP A 59 10.37 4.00 1.99
C ASP A 59 10.26 4.45 3.46
N SER A 60 9.04 4.64 3.97
CA SER A 60 8.79 4.96 5.39
C SER A 60 9.23 3.82 6.30
N VAL A 61 8.79 2.59 6.04
CA VAL A 61 9.17 1.41 6.85
C VAL A 61 10.68 1.21 6.84
N ARG A 62 11.32 1.41 5.69
CA ARG A 62 12.77 1.40 5.55
C ARG A 62 13.44 2.48 6.38
N TRP A 63 12.94 3.72 6.33
CA TRP A 63 13.51 4.84 7.07
C TRP A 63 13.52 4.58 8.59
N HIS A 64 12.49 3.91 9.10
CA HIS A 64 12.40 3.52 10.51
C HIS A 64 13.24 2.29 10.88
N GLY A 65 13.89 1.63 9.91
CA GLY A 65 14.78 0.50 10.15
C GLY A 65 14.08 -0.85 10.37
N TYR A 66 12.78 -0.94 10.10
CA TYR A 66 11.98 -2.15 10.31
C TYR A 66 11.87 -3.05 9.07
N LEU A 67 12.56 -2.73 7.97
CA LEU A 67 12.54 -3.56 6.76
C LEU A 67 13.54 -4.73 6.90
N PRO A 68 13.09 -5.99 6.89
CA PRO A 68 13.99 -7.15 6.98
C PRO A 68 14.93 -7.27 5.77
N GLU A 69 16.12 -7.85 5.98
CA GLU A 69 17.03 -8.23 4.90
C GLU A 69 16.38 -9.33 4.04
N GLY A 70 15.75 -8.94 2.92
CA GLY A 70 15.03 -9.85 2.03
C GLY A 70 13.87 -9.21 1.29
N ILE A 71 13.38 -8.06 1.77
CA ILE A 71 12.37 -7.28 1.05
C ILE A 71 13.06 -6.37 0.04
N GLY A 72 12.64 -6.47 -1.23
CA GLY A 72 13.13 -5.61 -2.32
C GLY A 72 12.81 -4.12 -2.09
N HIS A 73 13.53 -3.24 -2.78
CA HIS A 73 13.35 -1.79 -2.63
C HIS A 73 12.30 -1.18 -3.57
N ASP A 74 11.78 -1.97 -4.50
CA ASP A 74 10.80 -1.53 -5.48
C ASP A 74 9.44 -2.16 -5.18
N ALA A 75 8.50 -1.32 -4.77
CA ALA A 75 7.16 -1.73 -4.38
C ALA A 75 6.34 -2.35 -5.54
N GLN A 76 6.79 -2.22 -6.79
CA GLN A 76 6.22 -2.93 -7.94
C GLN A 76 6.45 -4.45 -7.83
N PHE A 77 7.61 -4.85 -7.31
CA PHE A 77 8.04 -6.26 -7.26
C PHE A 77 7.91 -6.88 -5.87
N VAL A 78 7.65 -6.08 -4.84
CA VAL A 78 7.41 -6.58 -3.48
C VAL A 78 5.94 -7.03 -3.36
N PRO A 79 5.66 -8.33 -3.13
CA PRO A 79 4.31 -8.78 -2.80
C PRO A 79 3.98 -8.50 -1.32
N MET A 80 2.69 -8.54 -0.97
CA MET A 80 2.29 -8.55 0.44
C MET A 80 2.52 -9.96 1.02
N ASP A 81 3.65 -10.14 1.69
CA ASP A 81 4.00 -11.35 2.44
C ASP A 81 3.92 -11.14 3.97
N SER A 82 4.24 -12.17 4.75
CA SER A 82 4.24 -12.08 6.22
C SER A 82 5.27 -11.07 6.74
N TYR A 83 6.44 -10.98 6.12
CA TYR A 83 7.53 -10.08 6.53
C TYR A 83 7.15 -8.61 6.35
N LEU A 84 6.56 -8.24 5.21
CA LEU A 84 6.07 -6.89 4.97
C LEU A 84 4.90 -6.56 5.89
N SER A 85 3.98 -7.52 6.09
CA SER A 85 2.83 -7.33 6.98
C SER A 85 3.27 -7.08 8.44
N GLU A 86 4.25 -7.82 8.94
CA GLU A 86 4.82 -7.63 10.28
C GLU A 86 5.55 -6.29 10.39
N ALA A 87 6.38 -5.94 9.40
CA ALA A 87 7.09 -4.67 9.38
C ALA A 87 6.14 -3.46 9.38
N LEU A 88 4.99 -3.56 8.71
CA LEU A 88 3.96 -2.52 8.69
C LEU A 88 3.17 -2.42 10.01
N GLN A 89 3.08 -3.50 10.78
CA GLN A 89 2.41 -3.50 12.08
C GLN A 89 3.32 -2.98 13.21
N LEU A 90 4.63 -3.05 13.02
CA LEU A 90 5.65 -2.63 13.99
C LEU A 90 6.10 -1.16 13.83
N HIS A 91 5.73 -0.49 12.73
CA HIS A 91 6.11 0.88 12.36
C HIS A 91 5.19 1.95 12.95
#